data_AF-A0A644UB86-F1
#
_entry.id   AF-A0A644UB86-F1
#
_cell.length_a   1.000
_cell.length_b   1.000
_cell.length_c   1.000
_cell.angle_alpha   90.00
_cell.angle_beta   90.00
_cell.angle_gamma   90.00
#
_symmetry.space_group_name_H-M   'P 1'
#
loop_
_entity.id
_entity.type
_entity.pdbx_description
1 polymer ?
#
loop_
_entity_poly.entity_id
_entity_poly.type
_entity_poly.pdbx_seq_one_letter_code
_entity_poly.pdbx_strand_id
1 'polypeptide(L)' 'MEPLLFALTHRLAHLQGELDDLLKRWPAHSVKPELIMLREELEEEIAEIKAQIARII' A
#
# COMPACT_ATOMS: atom_id res chain seq x y z
N MET A 1 -22.50 -2.56 9.30
CA MET A 1 -21.63 -2.92 8.17
C MET A 1 -20.61 -1.82 7.84
N GLU A 2 -20.72 -0.62 8.42
CA GLU A 2 -19.80 0.51 8.15
C GLU A 2 -18.37 0.48 8.74
N PRO A 3 -18.05 -0.15 9.90
CA PRO A 3 -16.73 0.03 10.50
C PRO A 3 -15.61 -0.71 9.74
N LEU A 4 -15.95 -1.80 9.06
CA LEU A 4 -15.00 -2.65 8.35
C LEU A 4 -14.54 -2.00 7.04
N LEU A 5 -15.48 -1.46 6.24
CA LEU A 5 -15.15 -0.71 5.04
C LEU A 5 -14.37 0.57 5.37
N PHE A 6 -14.74 1.27 6.45
CA PHE A 6 -13.99 2.43 6.92
C PHE A 6 -12.56 2.05 7.34
N ALA A 7 -12.37 0.97 8.10
CA ALA A 7 -11.05 0.50 8.50
C ALA A 7 -10.19 0.10 7.29
N LEU A 8 -10.76 -0.60 6.31
CA LEU A 8 -10.06 -1.02 5.09
C LEU A 8 -9.67 0.17 4.21
N THR A 9 -10.57 1.13 4.00
CA THR A 9 -10.29 2.34 3.22
C THR A 9 -9.28 3.25 3.91
N HIS A 10 -9.35 3.37 5.25
CA HIS A 10 -8.35 4.10 6.03
C HIS A 10 -6.97 3.44 5.96
N ARG A 11 -6.90 2.11 6.11
CA ARG A 11 -5.65 1.35 5.97
C ARG A 11 -5.08 1.47 4.55
N LEU A 12 -5.93 1.39 3.53
CA LEU A 12 -5.55 1.59 2.13
C LEU A 12 -4.92 2.97 1.89
N ALA A 13 -5.52 4.03 2.43
CA ALA A 13 -5.00 5.38 2.32
C ALA A 13 -3.63 5.53 3.01
N HIS A 14 -3.46 4.90 4.18
CA HIS A 14 -2.19 4.90 4.89
C HIS A 14 -1.09 4.21 4.05
N LEU A 15 -1.35 3.00 3.54
CA LEU A 15 -0.35 2.25 2.77
C LEU A 15 0.02 2.94 1.46
N GLN A 16 -0.95 3.58 0.80
CA GLN A 16 -0.68 4.42 -0.37
C GLN A 16 0.21 5.62 -0.03
N GLY A 17 0.01 6.23 1.14
CA GLY A 17 0.89 7.28 1.65
C GLY A 17 2.32 6.79 1.88
N GLU A 18 2.49 5.62 2.51
CA GLU A 18 3.82 5.05 2.73
C GLU A 18 4.53 4.66 1.43
N LEU A 19 3.79 4.13 0.46
CA LEU A 19 4.32 3.84 -0.88
C LEU A 19 4.77 5.10 -1.61
N ASP A 20 4.00 6.19 -1.52
CA ASP A 20 4.34 7.48 -2.12
C ASP A 20 5.56 8.13 -1.43
N ASP A 21 5.65 8.06 -0.10
CA ASP A 21 6.83 8.49 0.65
C ASP A 21 8.08 7.67 0.30
N LEU A 22 7.92 6.35 0.13
CA LEU A 22 8.98 5.45 -0.32
C LEU A 22 9.47 5.82 -1.72
N LEU A 23 8.55 6.07 -2.66
CA LEU A 23 8.81 6.55 -4.02
C LEU A 23 9.50 7.91 -4.07
N LYS A 24 9.13 8.83 -3.20
CA LYS A 24 9.80 10.14 -3.09
C LYS A 24 11.23 10.05 -2.61
N ARG A 25 11.53 9.10 -1.72
CA ARG A 25 12.88 8.88 -1.15
C ARG A 25 13.72 7.94 -2.00
N TRP A 26 13.21 7.52 -3.14
CA TRP A 26 13.80 6.45 -3.91
C TRP A 26 15.08 6.94 -4.63
N PRO A 27 16.23 6.31 -4.40
CA PRO A 27 17.49 6.74 -5.00
C PRO A 27 17.51 6.49 -6.51
N ALA A 28 17.87 7.51 -7.30
CA ALA A 28 17.83 7.49 -8.77
C ALA A 28 18.79 6.48 -9.43
N HIS A 29 19.84 6.05 -8.73
CA HIS A 29 20.92 5.25 -9.33
C HIS A 29 21.27 3.97 -8.56
N SER A 30 20.84 3.83 -7.29
CA SER A 30 21.20 2.67 -6.48
C SER A 30 20.07 2.32 -5.53
N VAL A 31 19.02 1.77 -6.12
CA VAL A 31 17.88 1.22 -5.37
C VAL A 31 18.37 -0.01 -4.61
N LYS A 32 18.30 0.07 -3.29
CA LYS A 32 18.58 -1.11 -2.47
C LYS A 32 17.51 -2.18 -2.70
N PRO A 33 17.87 -3.46 -2.79
CA PRO A 33 16.89 -4.54 -2.91
C PRO A 33 15.86 -4.51 -1.78
N GLU A 34 16.24 -4.08 -0.58
CA GLU A 34 15.33 -3.87 0.56
C GLU A 34 14.20 -2.87 0.25
N LEU A 35 14.47 -1.80 -0.51
CA LEU A 35 13.45 -0.82 -0.92
C LEU A 35 12.52 -1.38 -2.01
N ILE A 36 13.05 -2.27 -2.85
CA ILE A 36 12.26 -2.95 -3.88
C ILE A 36 11.30 -3.94 -3.19
N MET A 37 11.82 -4.74 -2.26
CA MET A 37 11.02 -5.69 -1.48
C MET A 37 9.93 -4.96 -0.68
N LEU A 38 10.29 -3.87 0.00
CA LEU A 38 9.32 -3.07 0.76
C LEU A 38 8.24 -2.48 -0.15
N ARG A 39 8.60 -2.02 -1.35
CA ARG A 39 7.63 -1.55 -2.33
C ARG A 39 6.69 -2.67 -2.76
N GLU A 40 7.23 -3.83 -3.11
CA GLU A 40 6.45 -4.98 -3.56
C GLU A 40 5.49 -5.44 -2.45
N GLU A 41 5.92 -5.48 -1.19
CA GLU A 41 5.03 -5.75 -0.04
C GLU A 41 3.91 -4.71 0.08
N LEU A 42 4.23 -3.42 0.00
CA LEU A 42 3.23 -2.35 0.06
C LEU A 42 2.23 -2.43 -1.11
N GLU A 43 2.71 -2.72 -2.32
CA GLU A 43 1.87 -2.90 -3.51
C GLU A 43 0.94 -4.13 -3.36
N GLU A 44 1.45 -5.23 -2.82
CA GLU A 44 0.69 -6.45 -2.57
C GLU A 44 -0.40 -6.23 -1.49
N GLU A 45 -0.06 -5.62 -0.35
CA GLU A 45 -1.02 -5.34 0.72
C GLU A 45 -2.12 -4.37 0.23
N ILE A 46 -1.77 -3.37 -0.58
CA ILE A 46 -2.74 -2.47 -1.24
C ILE A 46 -3.66 -3.26 -2.18
N ALA A 47 -3.14 -4.19 -2.98
CA ALA A 47 -3.92 -5.00 -3.90
C ALA A 47 -4.88 -5.92 -3.15
N GLU A 48 -4.44 -6.54 -2.06
CA GLU A 48 -5.28 -7.37 -1.19
C GLU A 48 -6.41 -6.57 -0.55
N ILE A 49 -6.12 -5.39 0.00
CA ILE A 49 -7.15 -4.54 0.62
C ILE A 49 -8.16 -4.07 -0.42
N LYS A 50 -7.72 -3.69 -1.62
CA LYS A 50 -8.62 -3.36 -2.74
C LYS A 50 -9.51 -4.54 -3.11
N ALA A 51 -8.96 -5.76 -3.16
CA ALA A 51 -9.74 -6.97 -3.43
C ALA A 51 -10.75 -7.27 -2.31
N GLN A 52 -10.39 -7.04 -1.05
CA GLN A 52 -11.31 -7.17 0.08
C GLN A 52 -12.47 -6.17 -0.02
N ILE A 53 -12.17 -4.90 -0.30
CA ILE A 53 -13.19 -3.87 -0.51
C ILE A 53 -14.11 -4.24 -1.67
N ALA A 54 -13.56 -4.70 -2.79
CA ALA A 54 -14.33 -5.11 -3.97
C ALA A 54 -15.20 -6.36 -3.75
N ARG A 55 -14.91 -7.16 -2.71
CA ARG A 55 -15.77 -8.30 -2.30
C ARG A 55 -16.89 -7.86 -1.34
N ILE A 56 -16.75 -6.70 -0.70
CA ILE A 56 -17.72 -6.15 0.25
C ILE A 56 -18.79 -5.32 -0.46
N ILE A 57 -18.42 -4.64 -1.54
CA ILE A 57 -19.29 -3.79 -2.39
C ILE A 57 -19.95 -4.66 -3.46
#